data_AF-A0A5D4H6C6-F1
#
_entry.id   AF-A0A5D4H6C6-F1
#
_cell.length_a   1.000
_cell.length_b   1.000
_cell.length_c   1.000
_cell.angle_alpha   90.00
_cell.angle_beta   90.00
_cell.angle_gamma   90.00
#
_symmetry.space_group_name_H-M   'P 1'
#
loop_
_entity.id
_entity.type
_entity.pdbx_description
1 polymer ?
#
loop_
_entity_poly.entity_id
_entity_poly.type
_entity_poly.pdbx_seq_one_letter_code
_entity_poly.pdbx_strand_id
1 'polypeptide(L)'
;MKPKTVIFGIITALVLVILFNNKEEASFWLFGEIRTSKLLILGVFFILGIITGGIMFRRKKSHPKEYSINNTTVIDSADADNPTPYSNLSEEDRKFLDRD
;
A
#
# COMPACT_ATOMS: atom_id res chain seq x y z
N MET A 1 -21.12 -8.82 -8.96
CA MET A 1 -20.66 -8.14 -7.73
C MET A 1 -19.92 -9.15 -6.86
N LYS A 2 -18.81 -8.79 -6.24
CA LYS A 2 -18.11 -9.73 -5.33
C LYS A 2 -18.96 -9.89 -4.06
N PRO A 3 -19.08 -11.08 -3.46
CA PRO A 3 -19.91 -11.30 -2.25
C PRO A 3 -19.58 -10.32 -1.12
N LYS A 4 -18.30 -9.96 -0.98
CA LYS A 4 -17.81 -8.94 -0.06
C LYS A 4 -18.50 -7.58 -0.19
N THR A 5 -18.91 -7.19 -1.40
CA THR A 5 -19.61 -5.91 -1.65
C THR A 5 -21.02 -5.95 -1.09
N VAL A 6 -21.72 -7.09 -1.25
CA VAL A 6 -23.08 -7.27 -0.73
C VAL A 6 -23.06 -7.29 0.81
N ILE A 7 -22.11 -8.02 1.40
CA ILE A 7 -21.92 -8.07 2.86
C ILE A 7 -21.66 -6.66 3.42
N PHE A 8 -20.78 -5.90 2.78
CA PHE A 8 -20.49 -4.53 3.21
C PHE A 8 -21.71 -3.61 3.09
N GLY A 9 -22.52 -3.78 2.04
CA GLY A 9 -23.78 -3.07 1.87
C GLY A 9 -24.78 -3.36 2.99
N ILE A 10 -24.95 -4.64 3.36
CA ILE A 10 -25.84 -5.05 4.46
C ILE A 10 -25.37 -4.44 5.79
N ILE A 11 -24.07 -4.55 6.11
CA ILE A 11 -23.50 -3.96 7.33
C ILE A 11 -23.73 -2.45 7.36
N THR A 12 -23.49 -1.77 6.24
CA THR A 12 -23.67 -0.31 6.15
C THR A 12 -25.13 0.09 6.35
N ALA A 13 -26.08 -0.63 5.74
CA ALA A 13 -27.50 -0.39 5.93
C ALA A 13 -27.92 -0.59 7.39
N LEU A 14 -27.42 -1.62 8.05
CA LEU A 14 -27.71 -1.91 9.47
C LEU A 14 -27.17 -0.80 10.38
N VAL A 15 -25.94 -0.34 10.14
CA VAL A 15 -25.36 0.82 10.84
C VAL A 15 -26.23 2.07 10.67
N LEU A 16 -26.68 2.37 9.45
CA LEU A 16 -27.54 3.53 9.20
C LEU A 16 -28.88 3.42 9.93
N VAL A 17 -29.51 2.24 9.93
CA VAL A 17 -30.76 2.01 10.67
C VAL A 17 -30.57 2.28 12.16
N ILE A 18 -29.51 1.72 12.76
CA ILE A 18 -29.19 1.95 14.18
C ILE A 18 -28.96 3.44 14.45
N LEU A 19 -28.19 4.10 13.57
CA LEU A 19 -27.84 5.51 13.70
C LEU A 19 -29.08 6.40 13.65
N PHE A 20 -29.96 6.21 12.66
CA PHE A 20 -31.18 7.00 12.49
C PHE A 20 -32.25 6.73 13.54
N ASN A 21 -32.25 5.55 14.15
CA ASN A 21 -33.20 5.21 15.22
C ASN A 21 -32.77 5.78 16.59
N ASN A 22 -31.48 6.06 16.79
CA ASN A 22 -30.93 6.59 18.05
C ASN A 22 -30.90 8.14 18.10
N LYS A 23 -32.07 8.79 17.98
CA LYS A 23 -32.19 10.27 18.01
C LYS A 23 -32.21 10.90 19.41
N GLU A 24 -32.13 10.10 20.46
CA GLU A 24 -32.17 10.59 21.83
C GLU A 24 -30.97 11.49 22.16
N GLU A 25 -31.20 12.42 23.08
CA GLU A 25 -30.13 13.25 23.64
C GLU A 25 -29.32 12.45 24.67
N ALA A 26 -28.03 12.73 24.74
CA ALA A 26 -27.12 12.23 25.77
C ALA A 26 -26.24 13.37 26.28
N SER A 27 -25.85 13.29 27.55
CA SER A 27 -24.75 14.09 28.06
C SER A 27 -23.44 13.54 27.51
N PHE A 28 -22.64 14.42 26.92
CA PHE A 28 -21.30 14.12 26.43
C PHE A 28 -20.29 14.87 27.29
N TRP A 29 -19.20 14.22 27.69
CA TRP A 29 -18.24 14.78 28.66
C TRP A 29 -17.00 15.45 28.02
N LEU A 30 -16.71 15.17 26.74
CA LEU A 30 -15.45 15.55 26.09
C LEU A 30 -15.19 17.07 26.03
N PHE A 31 -16.22 17.90 26.18
CA PHE A 31 -16.13 19.37 26.15
C PHE A 31 -16.88 20.04 27.32
N GLY A 32 -16.94 19.37 28.48
CA GLY A 32 -17.87 19.71 29.57
C GLY A 32 -19.22 19.00 29.38
N GLU A 33 -20.15 19.13 30.32
CA GLU A 33 -21.44 18.42 30.27
C GLU A 33 -22.40 19.07 29.25
N ILE A 34 -22.26 18.67 27.99
CA ILE A 34 -23.07 19.18 26.89
C ILE A 34 -24.12 18.13 26.53
N ARG A 35 -25.39 18.54 26.48
CA ARG A 35 -26.45 17.70 25.91
C ARG A 35 -26.43 17.84 24.40
N THR A 36 -26.18 16.73 23.72
CA THR A 36 -26.20 16.64 22.26
C THR A 36 -26.85 15.33 21.84
N SER A 37 -27.18 15.18 20.56
CA SER A 37 -27.84 13.94 20.10
C SER A 37 -26.85 12.78 20.07
N LYS A 38 -27.29 11.61 20.56
CA LYS A 38 -26.52 10.34 20.46
C LYS A 38 -26.18 10.04 19.01
N LEU A 39 -27.09 10.35 18.09
CA LEU A 39 -26.88 10.24 16.64
C LEU A 39 -25.64 11.02 16.19
N LEU A 40 -25.50 12.29 16.59
CA LEU A 40 -24.35 13.11 16.19
C LEU A 40 -23.04 12.54 16.74
N ILE A 41 -23.03 12.16 18.02
CA ILE A 41 -21.86 11.52 18.66
C ILE A 41 -21.48 10.24 17.89
N LEU A 42 -22.43 9.32 17.71
CA LEU A 42 -22.19 8.02 17.05
C LEU A 42 -21.73 8.20 15.60
N GLY A 43 -22.33 9.15 14.87
CA GLY A 43 -21.96 9.46 13.49
C GLY A 43 -20.54 10.00 13.36
N VAL A 44 -20.15 10.94 14.22
CA VAL A 44 -18.78 11.50 14.22
C VAL A 44 -17.75 10.42 14.55
N PHE A 45 -17.96 9.64 15.60
CA PHE A 45 -17.04 8.56 15.97
C PHE A 45 -16.98 7.45 14.91
N PHE A 46 -18.10 7.15 14.25
CA PHE A 46 -18.13 6.21 13.14
C PHE A 46 -17.25 6.67 11.97
N ILE A 47 -17.36 7.95 11.58
CA ILE A 47 -16.52 8.53 10.51
C ILE A 47 -15.05 8.52 10.93
N LEU A 48 -14.73 8.91 12.17
CA LEU A 48 -13.36 8.85 12.69
C LEU A 48 -12.81 7.42 12.66
N GLY A 49 -13.64 6.43 13.01
CA GLY A 49 -13.29 5.01 12.92
C GLY A 49 -13.03 4.55 11.50
N ILE A 50 -13.85 4.98 10.52
CA ILE A 50 -13.62 4.69 9.10
C ILE A 50 -12.31 5.32 8.61
N ILE A 51 -12.05 6.58 8.94
CA ILE A 51 -10.82 7.27 8.53
C ILE A 51 -9.60 6.57 9.14
N THR A 52 -9.63 6.34 10.45
CA THR A 52 -8.53 5.71 11.19
C THR A 52 -8.29 4.28 10.71
N GLY A 53 -9.35 3.48 10.55
CA GLY A 53 -9.28 2.15 9.98
C GLY A 53 -8.77 2.18 8.54
N GLY A 54 -9.26 3.11 7.72
CA GLY A 54 -8.80 3.31 6.35
C GLY A 54 -7.31 3.63 6.26
N ILE A 55 -6.78 4.44 7.18
CA ILE A 55 -5.35 4.75 7.28
C ILE A 55 -4.56 3.53 7.78
N MET A 56 -5.05 2.85 8.83
CA MET A 56 -4.37 1.68 9.44
C MET A 56 -4.28 0.50 8.47
N PHE A 57 -5.37 0.22 7.76
CA PHE A 57 -5.47 -0.86 6.76
C PHE A 57 -5.04 -0.42 5.36
N ARG A 58 -4.58 0.83 5.18
CA ARG A 58 -4.00 1.29 3.92
C ARG A 58 -2.77 0.44 3.66
N ARG A 59 -2.90 -0.55 2.78
CA ARG A 59 -1.77 -1.33 2.27
C ARG A 59 -0.72 -0.34 1.79
N LYS A 60 0.43 -0.28 2.47
CA LYS A 60 1.59 0.43 1.94
C LYS A 60 1.83 -0.18 0.56
N LYS A 61 1.88 0.65 -0.47
CA LYS A 61 2.28 0.19 -1.81
C LYS A 61 3.62 -0.51 -1.60
N SER A 62 3.67 -1.82 -1.80
CA SER A 62 4.94 -2.51 -1.85
C SER A 62 5.69 -1.83 -2.96
N HIS A 63 6.80 -1.16 -2.63
CA HIS A 63 7.75 -0.77 -3.66
C HIS A 63 7.96 -2.01 -4.54
N PRO A 64 7.96 -1.89 -5.87
CA PRO A 64 8.30 -3.01 -6.71
C PRO A 64 9.71 -3.46 -6.32
N LYS A 65 9.80 -4.53 -5.53
CA LYS A 65 11.03 -5.26 -5.29
C LYS A 65 11.18 -6.13 -6.52
N GLU A 66 11.78 -5.57 -7.56
CA GLU A 66 12.41 -6.23 -8.71
C GLU A 66 12.44 -5.23 -9.85
N TYR A 67 13.55 -4.50 -9.96
CA TYR A 67 14.04 -4.15 -11.29
C TYR A 67 14.59 -5.45 -11.87
N SER A 68 13.76 -6.15 -12.63
CA SER A 68 14.19 -7.30 -13.44
C SER A 68 15.18 -6.79 -14.50
N ILE A 69 16.48 -6.92 -14.22
CA ILE A 69 17.52 -6.86 -15.24
C ILE A 69 17.74 -8.31 -15.68
N ASN A 70 16.82 -8.85 -16.48
CA ASN A 70 17.04 -10.12 -17.18
C ASN A 70 17.54 -9.81 -18.60
N ASN A 71 18.82 -9.42 -18.71
CA ASN A 71 19.55 -9.66 -19.94
C ASN A 71 20.03 -11.11 -19.92
N THR A 72 19.15 -12.04 -20.28
CA THR A 72 19.52 -13.45 -20.47
C THR A 72 20.21 -13.57 -21.83
N THR A 73 21.50 -13.26 -21.90
CA THR A 73 22.36 -13.83 -22.94
C THR A 73 22.54 -15.30 -22.60
N VAL A 74 22.06 -16.17 -23.49
CA VAL A 74 22.32 -17.61 -23.48
C VAL A 74 23.83 -17.81 -23.50
N ILE A 75 24.40 -18.27 -22.38
CA ILE A 75 25.80 -18.71 -22.31
C ILE A 75 25.80 -20.19 -22.64
N ASP A 76 26.06 -20.52 -23.90
CA ASP A 76 26.55 -21.86 -24.25
C ASP A 76 27.93 -22.03 -23.60
N SER A 77 28.03 -23.08 -22.78
CA SER A 77 29.28 -23.46 -22.12
C SER A 77 30.13 -24.26 -23.10
N ALA A 78 31.10 -23.61 -23.73
CA ALA A 78 32.27 -24.26 -24.30
C ALA A 78 33.48 -23.31 -24.17
N ASP A 79 34.56 -23.87 -23.64
CA ASP A 79 35.91 -23.32 -23.58
C ASP A 79 36.19 -22.21 -22.55
N ALA A 80 36.76 -22.67 -21.44
CA ALA A 80 37.50 -21.86 -20.49
C ALA A 80 38.78 -21.34 -21.16
N ASP A 81 38.70 -20.17 -21.78
CA ASP A 81 39.84 -19.33 -22.06
C ASP A 81 39.67 -18.03 -21.27
N ASN A 82 40.65 -17.69 -20.43
CA ASN A 82 40.55 -16.57 -19.49
C ASN A 82 40.17 -15.29 -20.24
N PRO A 83 38.96 -14.73 -20.06
CA PRO A 83 38.59 -13.53 -20.78
C PRO A 83 39.36 -12.39 -20.14
N THR A 84 40.34 -11.85 -20.86
CA THR A 84 40.91 -10.54 -20.52
C THR A 84 39.74 -9.59 -20.28
N PRO A 85 39.72 -8.82 -19.17
CA PRO A 85 38.55 -8.07 -18.69
C PRO A 85 37.98 -6.99 -19.64
N TYR A 86 38.51 -6.90 -20.87
CA TYR A 86 38.32 -5.83 -21.83
C TYR A 86 38.13 -6.35 -23.27
N SER A 87 37.51 -7.52 -23.46
CA SER A 87 37.31 -8.15 -24.79
C SER A 87 36.40 -7.35 -25.72
N ASN A 88 35.54 -6.48 -25.17
CA ASN A 88 34.64 -5.59 -25.91
C ASN A 88 35.28 -4.25 -26.30
N LEU A 89 36.53 -4.01 -25.93
CA LEU A 89 37.27 -2.79 -26.26
C LEU A 89 38.15 -3.00 -27.51
N SER A 90 38.41 -1.91 -28.23
CA SER A 90 39.37 -1.92 -29.34
C SER A 90 40.79 -2.19 -28.83
N GLU A 91 41.69 -2.68 -29.70
CA GLU A 91 43.08 -2.96 -29.30
C GLU A 91 43.80 -1.70 -28.77
N GLU A 92 43.45 -0.53 -29.30
CA GLU A 92 43.98 0.76 -28.88
C GLU A 92 43.53 1.13 -27.45
N ASP A 93 42.26 0.91 -27.13
CA ASP A 93 41.69 1.18 -25.79
C ASP A 93 42.28 0.26 -24.72
N ARG A 94 42.55 -1.01 -25.06
CA ARG A 94 43.16 -1.98 -24.13
C ARG A 94 44.56 -1.55 -23.71
N LYS A 95 45.35 -1.02 -24.65
CA LYS A 95 46.73 -0.55 -24.39
C LYS A 95 46.79 0.65 -23.45
N PHE A 96 45.72 1.45 -23.39
CA PHE A 96 45.61 2.58 -22.47
C PHE A 96 45.46 2.15 -21.01
N LEU A 97 44.73 1.06 -20.76
CA LEU A 97 44.44 0.57 -19.40
C LEU A 97 45.61 -0.20 -18.79
N ASP A 98 46.47 -0.80 -19.61
CA ASP A 98 47.65 -1.57 -19.18
C ASP A 98 48.87 -0.67 -18.83
N ARG A 99 48.71 0.65 -18.95
CA ARG A 99 49.82 1.62 -18.85
C ARG A 99 49.93 2.33 -17.50
N ASP A 100 49.10 1.94 -16.51
CA ASP A 100 49.12 2.38 -15.11
C ASP A 100 49.54 1.23 -14.18
#